data_AF-A0A9E5NP00-F1
#
_entry.id   AF-A0A9E5NP00-F1
#
_cell.length_a   1.000
_cell.length_b   1.000
_cell.length_c   1.000
_cell.angle_alpha   90.00
_cell.angle_beta   90.00
_cell.angle_gamma   90.00
#
_symmetry.space_group_name_H-M   'P 1'
#
loop_
_entity.id
_entity.type
_entity.pdbx_description
1 polymer ?
#
loop_
_entity_poly.entity_id
_entity_poly.type
_entity_poly.pdbx_seq_one_letter_code
_entity_poly.pdbx_strand_id
1 'polypeptide(L)'
;LNVMVRRRESPGEERTIWMGMAVSTTVIWLIVAVIGIFGPVLVAGSDPTRLPLAALVAPAGGTIVTGLAGQFLALLAESAE
;
A
#
# COMPACT_ATOMS: atom_id res chain seq x y z
N LEU A 1 -26.71 -13.23 29.74
CA LEU A 1 -26.56 -13.64 28.32
C LEU A 1 -26.54 -12.35 27.50
N ASN A 2 -25.35 -11.89 27.10
CA ASN A 2 -25.22 -10.67 26.31
C ASN A 2 -25.21 -11.08 24.83
N VAL A 3 -26.28 -10.76 24.10
CA VAL A 3 -26.34 -11.00 22.66
C VAL A 3 -25.46 -9.96 22.00
N MET A 4 -24.28 -10.38 21.57
CA MET A 4 -23.39 -9.59 20.74
C MET A 4 -24.07 -9.43 19.37
N VAL A 5 -24.81 -8.34 19.20
CA VAL A 5 -25.38 -7.94 17.91
C VAL A 5 -24.20 -7.56 17.02
N ARG A 6 -23.70 -8.53 16.24
CA ARG A 6 -22.80 -8.23 15.12
C ARG A 6 -23.60 -7.36 14.16
N ARG A 7 -23.30 -6.06 14.14
CA ARG A 7 -23.79 -5.14 13.13
C ARG A 7 -23.44 -5.77 11.78
N ARG A 8 -24.46 -6.13 11.02
CA ARG A 8 -24.29 -6.71 9.68
C ARG A 8 -23.98 -5.51 8.78
N GLU A 9 -22.69 -5.24 8.54
CA GLU A 9 -22.26 -4.25 7.56
C GLU A 9 -22.99 -4.52 6.23
N SER A 10 -23.50 -3.47 5.61
CA SER A 10 -24.26 -3.65 4.38
C SER A 10 -23.31 -4.11 3.26
N PRO A 11 -23.69 -5.07 2.39
CA PRO A 11 -22.81 -5.58 1.34
C PRO A 11 -22.22 -4.51 0.41
N GLY A 12 -22.87 -3.34 0.31
CA GLY A 12 -22.41 -2.22 -0.52
C GLY A 12 -21.26 -1.42 0.10
N GLU A 13 -21.19 -1.35 1.42
CA GLU A 13 -20.17 -0.60 2.16
C GLU A 13 -18.84 -1.34 2.18
N GLU A 14 -18.89 -2.65 2.50
CA GLU A 14 -17.73 -3.54 2.42
C GLU A 14 -17.11 -3.51 1.01
N ARG A 15 -17.93 -3.53 -0.04
CA ARG A 15 -17.46 -3.46 -1.43
C ARG A 15 -16.75 -2.15 -1.75
N THR A 16 -17.21 -1.04 -1.19
CA THR A 16 -16.63 0.29 -1.42
C THR A 16 -15.27 0.41 -0.75
N ILE A 17 -15.14 -0.07 0.50
CA ILE A 17 -13.87 -0.09 1.24
C ILE A 17 -12.85 -0.98 0.52
N TRP A 18 -13.26 -2.17 0.08
CA TRP A 18 -12.41 -3.07 -0.70
C TRP A 18 -11.92 -2.47 -2.02
N MET A 19 -12.80 -1.77 -2.74
CA MET A 19 -12.42 -1.05 -3.96
C MET A 19 -11.42 0.07 -3.67
N GLY A 20 -11.65 0.85 -2.60
CA GLY A 20 -10.73 1.90 -2.16
C GLY A 20 -9.34 1.36 -1.82
N MET A 21 -9.27 0.22 -1.12
CA MET A 21 -8.01 -0.45 -0.81
C MET A 21 -7.32 -0.94 -2.09
N ALA A 22 -8.03 -1.65 -2.96
CA ALA A 22 -7.46 -2.20 -4.19
C ALA A 22 -6.88 -1.11 -5.11
N VAL A 23 -7.61 0.00 -5.29
CA VAL A 23 -7.14 1.15 -6.08
C VAL A 23 -5.92 1.79 -5.44
N SER A 24 -5.96 2.05 -4.13
CA SER A 24 -4.84 2.67 -3.40
C SER A 24 -3.58 1.81 -3.48
N THR A 25 -3.70 0.51 -3.21
CA THR A 25 -2.59 -0.45 -3.35
C THR A 25 -2.03 -0.44 -4.76
N THR A 26 -2.89 -0.49 -5.79
CA THR A 26 -2.44 -0.47 -7.18
C THR A 26 -1.64 0.79 -7.52
N VAL A 27 -2.12 1.96 -7.11
CA VAL A 27 -1.43 3.24 -7.32
C VAL A 27 -0.08 3.27 -6.59
N ILE A 28 -0.04 2.83 -5.34
CA ILE A 28 1.20 2.75 -4.55
C ILE A 28 2.23 1.88 -5.26
N TRP A 29 1.82 0.69 -5.73
CA TRP A 29 2.75 -0.23 -6.39
C TRP A 29 3.18 0.24 -7.77
N LEU A 30 2.34 0.98 -8.51
CA LEU A 30 2.76 1.66 -9.73
C LEU A 30 3.86 2.68 -9.44
N ILE A 31 3.71 3.48 -8.38
CA ILE A 31 4.74 4.44 -7.96
C ILE A 31 6.03 3.73 -7.55
N VAL A 32 5.93 2.67 -6.74
CA VAL A 32 7.07 1.82 -6.34
C VAL A 32 7.80 1.26 -7.56
N ALA A 33 7.07 0.77 -8.56
CA ALA A 33 7.65 0.24 -9.79
C ALA A 33 8.39 1.33 -10.57
N VAL A 34 7.78 2.52 -10.72
CA VAL A 34 8.42 3.67 -11.38
C VAL A 34 9.71 4.06 -10.65
N ILE A 35 9.68 4.17 -9.31
CA ILE A 35 10.88 4.46 -8.52
C ILE A 35 11.94 3.37 -8.69
N GLY A 36 11.54 2.10 -8.71
CA GLY A 36 12.46 0.98 -8.90
C GLY A 36 13.16 1.00 -10.26
N ILE A 37 12.44 1.37 -11.33
CA ILE A 37 12.95 1.39 -12.71
C ILE A 37 13.84 2.60 -12.96
N PHE A 38 13.40 3.78 -12.53
CA PHE A 38 14.06 5.05 -12.86
C PHE A 38 14.97 5.58 -11.73
N GLY A 39 15.01 4.89 -10.60
CA GLY A 39 15.81 5.28 -9.45
C GLY A 39 17.31 5.04 -9.63
N PRO A 40 18.11 5.51 -8.65
CA PRO A 40 19.56 5.43 -8.72
C PRO A 40 20.08 4.00 -8.75
N VAL A 41 21.05 3.79 -9.64
CA VAL A 41 21.89 2.58 -9.70
C VAL A 41 23.26 2.96 -9.16
N LEU A 42 23.68 2.31 -8.08
CA LEU A 42 25.06 2.41 -7.61
C LEU A 42 25.96 1.55 -8.48
N VAL A 43 27.09 2.11 -8.88
CA VAL A 43 28.16 1.38 -9.55
C VAL A 43 29.30 1.24 -8.54
N ALA A 44 29.61 0.01 -8.13
CA ALA A 44 30.81 -0.24 -7.32
C ALA A 44 32.06 0.12 -8.15
N GLY A 45 33.15 0.55 -7.50
CA GLY A 45 34.30 1.20 -8.15
C GLY A 45 35.01 0.36 -9.23
N SER A 46 36.16 -0.23 -8.90
CA SER A 46 36.99 -1.00 -9.86
C SER A 46 36.32 -2.28 -10.39
N ASP A 47 35.22 -2.70 -9.78
CA ASP A 47 34.37 -3.80 -10.22
C ASP A 47 33.01 -3.22 -10.66
N PRO A 48 32.62 -3.34 -11.94
CA PRO A 48 31.44 -2.65 -12.51
C PRO A 48 30.09 -3.27 -12.09
N THR A 49 29.99 -3.77 -10.87
CA THR A 49 28.75 -4.29 -10.30
C THR A 49 27.73 -3.16 -10.15
N ARG A 50 26.56 -3.33 -10.80
CA ARG A 50 25.45 -2.38 -10.78
C ARG A 50 24.41 -2.81 -9.74
N LEU A 51 24.26 -2.02 -8.68
CA LEU A 51 23.31 -2.25 -7.60
C LEU A 51 22.12 -1.28 -7.72
N PRO A 52 20.93 -1.76 -8.13
CA PRO A 52 19.75 -0.92 -8.27
C PRO A 52 19.10 -0.67 -6.89
N LEU A 53 19.67 0.25 -6.11
CA LEU A 53 19.24 0.51 -4.73
C LEU A 53 17.75 0.84 -4.63
N ALA A 54 17.23 1.63 -5.55
CA ALA A 54 15.83 2.01 -5.53
C ALA A 54 14.91 0.78 -5.68
N ALA A 55 15.25 -0.15 -6.56
CA ALA A 55 14.49 -1.40 -6.73
C ALA A 55 14.56 -2.30 -5.48
N LEU A 56 15.64 -2.21 -4.69
CA LEU A 56 15.80 -2.98 -3.45
C LEU A 56 15.00 -2.36 -2.29
N VAL A 57 14.97 -1.03 -2.18
CA VAL A 57 14.40 -0.33 -1.01
C VAL A 57 12.95 0.10 -1.24
N ALA A 58 12.55 0.45 -2.47
CA ALA A 58 11.20 0.94 -2.76
C ALA A 58 10.07 -0.03 -2.36
N PRO A 59 10.20 -1.37 -2.53
CA PRO A 59 9.16 -2.30 -2.08
C PRO A 59 8.91 -2.25 -0.58
N ALA A 60 9.95 -2.09 0.24
CA ALA A 60 9.80 -1.97 1.69
C ALA A 60 9.08 -0.67 2.07
N GLY A 61 9.34 0.43 1.37
CA GLY A 61 8.54 1.65 1.51
C GLY A 61 7.08 1.46 1.07
N GLY A 62 6.87 0.76 -0.05
CA GLY A 62 5.56 0.45 -0.60
C GLY A 62 4.65 -0.33 0.34
N THR A 63 5.19 -1.31 1.07
CA THR A 63 4.42 -2.07 2.06
C THR A 63 4.00 -1.21 3.25
N ILE A 64 4.90 -0.36 3.76
CA ILE A 64 4.60 0.58 4.84
C ILE A 64 3.47 1.53 4.40
N VAL A 65 3.59 2.13 3.22
CA VAL A 65 2.58 3.07 2.69
C VAL A 65 1.26 2.36 2.44
N THR A 66 1.27 1.11 1.97
CA THR A 66 0.04 0.30 1.81
C THR A 66 -0.66 0.07 3.14
N GLY A 67 0.09 -0.26 4.21
CA GLY A 67 -0.47 -0.42 5.55
C GLY A 67 -1.09 0.88 6.08
N LEU A 68 -0.40 2.02 5.89
CA LEU A 68 -0.93 3.33 6.27
C LEU A 68 -2.18 3.71 5.48
N ALA A 69 -2.22 3.44 4.18
CA ALA A 69 -3.39 3.67 3.35
C ALA A 69 -4.60 2.84 3.83
N GLY A 70 -4.37 1.59 4.23
CA GLY A 70 -5.42 0.74 4.81
C GLY A 70 -5.97 1.31 6.13
N GLN A 71 -5.10 1.76 7.04
CA GLN A 71 -5.51 2.40 8.30
C GLN A 71 -6.28 3.69 8.05
N PHE A 72 -5.80 4.53 7.13
CA PHE A 72 -6.46 5.78 6.78
C PHE A 72 -7.85 5.56 6.20
N LEU A 73 -8.01 4.57 5.31
CA LEU A 73 -9.32 4.20 4.76
C LEU A 73 -10.27 3.67 5.83
N ALA A 74 -9.78 2.89 6.79
CA ALA A 74 -10.58 2.43 7.92
C ALA A 74 -11.07 3.61 8.79
N LEU A 75 -10.20 4.56 9.10
CA LEU A 75 -10.55 5.78 9.85
C LEU A 75 -11.59 6.63 9.11
N LEU A 76 -11.46 6.75 7.78
CA LEU A 76 -12.45 7.46 6.98
C LEU A 76 -13.81 6.76 7.00
N ALA A 77 -13.83 5.44 6.96
CA ALA A 77 -15.07 4.66 7.07
C ALA A 77 -15.72 4.88 8.44
N GLU A 78 -14.95 4.86 9.53
CA GLU A 78 -15.45 5.16 10.88
C GLU A 78 -16.04 6.58 10.99
N SER A 79 -15.47 7.57 10.29
CA SER A 79 -15.94 8.96 10.31
C SER A 79 -17.21 9.23 9.50
N ALA A 80 -17.60 8.29 8.64
CA ALA A 80 -18.77 8.42 7.78
C ALA A 80 -20.06 7.84 8.41
N GLU A 81 -19.96 7.16 9.56
CA GLU A 81 -21.06 6.68 10.39
C GLU A 81 -21.60 7.77 11.34
#